data_AF-A0A522CFH2-F1
#
_entry.id   AF-A0A522CFH2-F1
#
_cell.length_a   1.000
_cell.length_b   1.000
_cell.length_c   1.000
_cell.angle_alpha   90.00
_cell.angle_beta   90.00
_cell.angle_gamma   90.00
#
_symmetry.space_group_name_H-M   'P 1'
#
loop_
_entity.id
_entity.type
_entity.pdbx_description
1 polymer ?
#
loop_
_entity_poly.entity_id
_entity_poly.type
_entity_poly.pdbx_seq_one_letter_code
_entity_poly.pdbx_strand_id
1 'polypeptide(L)' 'MLVRDLSLEDVKPEDIKDNEILFGEGLGLDSLDAVEIVVLLQRNFGLEVKNMDQGKEIFYSIDTLANYIYANKK' A
#
# COMPACT_ATOMS: atom_id res chain seq x y z
N MET A 1 -2.20 -10.48 2.07
CA MET A 1 -1.37 -9.76 1.10
C MET A 1 -1.16 -8.32 1.50
N LEU A 2 -2.18 -7.55 1.87
CA LEU A 2 -1.96 -6.22 2.49
C LEU A 2 -2.32 -6.23 3.98
N VAL A 3 -3.59 -6.42 4.33
CA VAL A 3 -4.05 -6.42 5.74
C VAL A 3 -3.31 -7.44 6.63
N ARG A 4 -3.04 -8.64 6.11
CA ARG A 4 -2.30 -9.69 6.84
C ARG A 4 -0.80 -9.45 6.93
N ASP A 5 -0.23 -8.73 5.96
CA ASP A 5 1.21 -8.54 5.85
C ASP A 5 1.64 -7.23 6.54
N LEU A 6 0.75 -6.24 6.60
CA LEU A 6 0.91 -4.99 7.35
C LEU A 6 0.44 -5.09 8.81
N SER A 7 0.16 -6.31 9.30
CA SER A 7 -0.26 -6.57 10.67
C SER A 7 -1.31 -5.58 11.20
N LEU A 8 -2.30 -5.25 10.37
CA LEU A 8 -3.39 -4.37 10.77
C LEU A 8 -4.31 -5.13 11.73
N GLU A 9 -3.92 -5.18 13.00
CA GLU A 9 -4.72 -5.74 14.09
C GLU A 9 -6.02 -4.92 14.19
N ASP A 10 -7.16 -5.60 14.23
CA ASP A 10 -8.53 -5.04 14.28
C ASP A 10 -9.09 -4.38 13.01
N VAL A 11 -8.38 -4.37 11.87
CA VAL A 11 -8.95 -3.91 10.60
C VAL A 11 -9.21 -5.08 9.66
N LYS A 12 -10.46 -5.25 9.22
CA LYS A 12 -10.76 -6.26 8.19
C LYS A 12 -10.56 -5.69 6.79
N PRO A 13 -10.17 -6.51 5.80
CA PRO A 13 -10.08 -6.08 4.41
C PRO A 13 -11.39 -5.53 3.86
N GLU A 14 -12.52 -6.01 4.37
CA GLU A 14 -13.88 -5.60 4.00
C GLU A 14 -14.30 -4.25 4.61
N ASP A 15 -13.60 -3.78 5.66
CA ASP A 15 -13.89 -2.51 6.33
C ASP A 15 -13.07 -1.35 5.76
N ILE A 16 -11.98 -1.65 5.03
CA ILE A 16 -11.11 -0.66 4.39
C ILE A 16 -11.79 -0.19 3.10
N LYS A 17 -12.02 1.12 2.98
CA LYS A 17 -12.50 1.66 1.69
C LYS A 17 -11.34 1.81 0.71
N ASP A 18 -11.63 1.59 -0.57
CA ASP A 18 -10.61 1.68 -1.61
C ASP A 18 -9.96 3.07 -1.69
N ASN A 19 -10.74 4.12 -1.40
CA ASN A 19 -10.31 5.52 -1.39
C ASN A 19 -9.81 6.03 -0.03
N GLU A 20 -9.69 5.14 0.97
CA GLU A 20 -9.26 5.51 2.31
C GLU A 20 -7.75 5.79 2.35
N ILE A 21 -7.36 6.76 3.17
CA ILE A 21 -5.96 7.14 3.31
C ILE A 21 -5.23 6.02 4.05
N LEU A 22 -4.11 5.54 3.51
CA LEU A 22 -3.36 4.46 4.16
C LEU A 22 -2.53 4.94 5.35
N PHE A 23 -1.90 6.12 5.24
CA PHE A 23 -0.94 6.65 6.22
C PHE A 23 -1.53 7.76 7.07
N GLY A 24 -1.11 7.86 8.33
CA GLY A 24 -1.53 8.93 9.21
C GLY A 24 -2.99 8.78 9.68
N GLU A 25 -3.89 9.66 9.25
CA GLU A 25 -5.27 9.76 9.80
C GLU A 25 -6.26 8.69 9.31
N GLY A 26 -5.92 7.90 8.28
CA GLY A 26 -6.80 6.82 7.83
C GLY A 26 -6.49 5.49 8.52
N LEU A 27 -5.86 4.55 7.82
CA LEU A 27 -5.48 3.24 8.34
C LEU A 27 -4.41 3.27 9.44
N GLY A 28 -3.84 4.44 9.75
CA GLY A 28 -2.87 4.58 10.82
C GLY A 28 -1.47 4.07 10.49
N LEU A 29 -1.17 3.76 9.23
CA LEU A 29 0.15 3.24 8.84
C LEU A 29 1.24 4.30 9.04
N ASP A 30 2.41 3.82 9.44
CA ASP A 30 3.58 4.64 9.71
C ASP A 30 4.64 4.54 8.61
N SER A 31 5.74 5.27 8.76
CA SER A 31 6.83 5.25 7.77
C SER A 31 7.53 3.89 7.62
N LEU A 32 7.46 2.99 8.62
CA LEU A 32 8.02 1.65 8.55
C LEU A 32 7.12 0.74 7.71
N ASP A 33 5.81 0.84 7.88
CA ASP A 33 4.82 0.09 7.10
C ASP A 33 4.96 0.39 5.60
N ALA A 34 5.24 1.64 5.22
CA ALA A 34 5.50 2.02 3.83
C ALA A 34 6.64 1.21 3.20
N VAL A 35 7.72 0.98 3.95
CA VAL A 35 8.87 0.20 3.50
C VAL A 35 8.46 -1.25 3.28
N GLU A 36 7.64 -1.80 4.17
CA GLU A 36 7.14 -3.17 4.06
C GLU A 36 6.23 -3.35 2.83
N ILE A 37 5.37 -2.38 2.52
CA ILE A 37 4.57 -2.37 1.28
C ILE A 37 5.48 -2.38 0.04
N VAL A 38 6.53 -1.53 0.00
CA VAL A 38 7.48 -1.52 -1.14
C VAL A 38 8.13 -2.90 -1.32
N VAL A 39 8.56 -3.51 -0.21
CA VAL A 39 9.19 -4.84 -0.25
C VAL A 39 8.18 -5.91 -0.70
N LEU A 40 6.93 -5.84 -0.26
CA LEU A 40 5.85 -6.72 -0.70
C LEU A 40 5.56 -6.55 -2.20
N LEU A 41 5.53 -5.32 -2.71
CA LEU A 41 5.36 -5.02 -4.13
C LEU A 41 6.48 -5.65 -4.97
N GLN A 42 7.71 -5.50 -4.52
CA GLN A 42 8.87 -6.06 -5.20
C GLN A 42 8.87 -7.60 -5.15
N ARG A 43 8.54 -8.20 -4.00
CA ARG A 43 8.55 -9.67 -3.83
C ARG A 43 7.40 -10.35 -4.55
N ASN A 44 6.20 -9.78 -4.51
CA ASN A 44 5.01 -10.41 -5.08
C ASN A 44 4.73 -10.02 -6.53
N PHE A 45 5.08 -8.79 -6.92
CA PHE A 45 4.78 -8.26 -8.25
C PHE A 45 6.02 -7.86 -9.05
N GLY A 46 7.23 -7.90 -8.45
CA GLY A 46 8.45 -7.44 -9.13
C GLY A 46 8.49 -5.93 -9.37
N LEU A 47 7.65 -5.16 -8.66
CA LEU A 47 7.52 -3.72 -8.83
C LEU A 47 8.43 -2.97 -7.86
N GLU A 48 9.21 -2.01 -8.38
CA GLU A 48 10.15 -1.22 -7.59
C GLU A 48 9.75 0.26 -7.62
N VAL A 49 9.41 0.82 -6.46
CA VAL A 49 9.09 2.25 -6.32
C VAL A 49 10.40 3.04 -6.19
N LYS A 50 10.93 3.52 -7.32
CA LYS A 50 12.22 4.23 -7.36
C LYS A 50 12.14 5.68 -6.91
N ASN A 51 10.95 6.26 -6.86
CA ASN A 51 10.77 7.68 -6.61
C ASN A 51 9.88 7.91 -5.38
N MET A 52 10.42 8.53 -4.34
CA MET A 52 9.70 8.81 -3.10
C MET A 52 8.52 9.77 -3.31
N ASP A 53 8.62 10.67 -4.30
CA ASP A 53 7.50 11.55 -4.67
C ASP A 53 6.33 10.76 -5.26
N GLN A 54 6.61 9.74 -6.08
CA GLN A 54 5.59 8.80 -6.55
C GLN A 54 5.09 7.90 -5.42
N GLY A 55 5.96 7.55 -4.46
CA GLY A 55 5.58 6.78 -3.28
C GLY A 55 4.40 7.41 -2.54
N LYS A 56 4.41 8.74 -2.34
CA LYS A 56 3.29 9.44 -1.68
C LYS A 56 1.96 9.28 -2.41
N GLU A 57 1.97 9.29 -3.74
CA GLU A 57 0.76 9.10 -4.54
C GLU A 57 0.32 7.63 -4.59
N ILE A 58 1.27 6.71 -4.77
CA ILE A 58 1.01 5.26 -4.85
C ILE A 58 0.45 4.76 -3.51
N PHE A 59 1.06 5.19 -2.41
CA PHE A 59 0.70 4.80 -1.05
C PHE A 59 -0.41 5.66 -0.45
N TYR A 60 -1.07 6.52 -1.23
CA TYR A 60 -2.15 7.35 -0.73
C TYR A 60 -3.35 6.52 -0.28
N SER A 61 -3.80 5.58 -1.11
CA SER A 61 -5.00 4.76 -0.91
C SER A 61 -4.82 3.34 -1.48
N ILE A 62 -5.73 2.42 -1.14
CA ILE A 62 -5.74 1.08 -1.76
C ILE A 62 -5.93 1.20 -3.28
N ASP A 63 -6.79 2.12 -3.73
CA ASP A 63 -7.05 2.35 -5.15
C ASP A 63 -5.79 2.78 -5.91
N THR A 64 -5.02 3.74 -5.37
CA THR A 64 -3.79 4.21 -6.02
C THR A 64 -2.73 3.11 -6.07
N LEU A 65 -2.63 2.30 -5.00
CA LEU A 65 -1.72 1.18 -4.93
C LEU A 65 -2.11 0.08 -5.92
N ALA A 66 -3.40 -0.28 -5.97
CA ALA A 66 -3.94 -1.27 -6.89
C ALA A 66 -3.81 -0.83 -8.35
N ASN A 67 -4.11 0.44 -8.64
CA ASN A 67 -3.92 1.02 -9.97
C ASN A 67 -2.45 1.01 -10.38
N TYR A 68 -1.53 1.33 -9.47
CA TYR A 68 -0.10 1.25 -9.76
C TYR A 68 0.33 -0.18 -10.06
N ILE A 69 -0.13 -1.17 -9.28
CA ILE A 69 0.13 -2.58 -9.56
C ILE A 69 -0.43 -2.95 -10.93
N TYR A 70 -1.70 -2.65 -11.21
CA TYR A 70 -2.35 -3.02 -12.46
C TYR A 70 -1.69 -2.37 -13.69
N ALA A 71 -1.28 -1.10 -13.58
CA ALA A 71 -0.61 -0.38 -14.66
C ALA A 71 0.79 -0.92 -14.97
N ASN A 72 1.49 -1.51 -13.99
CA ASN A 72 2.85 -2.00 -14.14
C ASN A 72 2.97 -3.53 -14.21
N LYS A 73 1.90 -4.26 -13.87
CA LYS A 73 1.83 -5.72 -13.99
C LYS A 73 1.65 -6.08 -15.46
N LYS A 74 2.72 -6.59 -16.07
CA LYS A 74 2.69 -7.19 -17.41
C LYS A 74 2.13 -8.62 -17.38
#